data_AF-A0A1T5GVN6-F1
#
_entry.id   AF-A0A1T5GVN6-F1
#
_cell.length_a   1.000
_cell.length_b   1.000
_cell.length_c   1.000
_cell.angle_alpha   90.00
_cell.angle_beta   90.00
_cell.angle_gamma   90.00
#
_symmetry.space_group_name_H-M   'P 1'
#
loop_
_entity.id
_entity.type
_entity.pdbx_description
1 polymer ?
#
loop_
_entity_poly.entity_id
_entity_poly.type
_entity_poly.pdbx_seq_one_letter_code
_entity_poly.pdbx_strand_id
1 'polypeptide(L)' 'MKWISKNKKLLLIFIIIIMFIAGILDIKYEGLFFQLLPESVQNYLATIF' A
#
# COMPACT_ATOMS: atom_id res chain seq x y z
N MET A 1 1.37 -27.11 -5.44
CA MET A 1 2.55 -26.22 -5.58
C MET A 1 2.95 -25.86 -7.02
N LYS A 2 2.85 -26.76 -8.02
CA LYS A 2 3.21 -26.49 -9.44
C LYS A 2 2.44 -25.34 -10.12
N TRP A 3 1.25 -24.99 -9.63
CA TRP A 3 0.41 -23.93 -10.20
C TRP A 3 0.91 -22.53 -9.82
N ILE A 4 1.29 -22.33 -8.56
CA ILE A 4 1.90 -21.09 -8.06
C ILE A 4 3.19 -20.80 -8.83
N SER A 5 3.97 -21.84 -9.16
CA SER A 5 5.21 -21.68 -9.91
C SER A 5 5.04 -21.27 -11.38
N LYS A 6 3.90 -21.60 -12.00
CA LYS A 6 3.65 -21.34 -13.42
C LYS A 6 3.31 -19.86 -13.68
N ASN A 7 2.65 -19.21 -12.72
CA ASN A 7 2.16 -17.84 -12.85
C ASN A 7 2.81 -16.87 -11.86
N LYS A 8 4.02 -17.18 -11.35
CA LYS A 8 4.72 -16.38 -10.32
C LYS A 8 4.78 -14.90 -10.64
N LYS A 9 5.03 -14.53 -11.90
CA LYS A 9 5.07 -13.12 -12.34
C LYS A 9 3.72 -12.42 -12.16
N LEU A 10 2.63 -13.09 -12.52
CA LEU A 10 1.27 -12.56 -12.42
C LEU A 10 0.83 -12.41 -10.96
N LEU A 11 1.17 -13.39 -10.12
CA LEU A 11 0.98 -13.31 -8.67
C LEU A 11 1.78 -12.17 -8.04
N LEU A 12 3.03 -11.97 -8.46
CA LEU A 12 3.88 -10.89 -7.95
C LEU A 12 3.27 -9.52 -8.30
N ILE A 13 2.83 -9.33 -9.54
CA ILE A 13 2.14 -8.10 -9.98
C ILE A 13 0.86 -7.88 -9.15
N PHE A 14 0.07 -8.93 -8.92
CA PHE A 14 -1.14 -8.83 -8.13
C PHE A 14 -0.88 -8.41 -6.67
N ILE A 15 0.15 -8.98 -6.04
CA ILE A 15 0.56 -8.60 -4.68
C ILE A 15 0.99 -7.15 -4.63
N ILE A 16 1.78 -6.70 -5.62
CA ILE A 16 2.22 -5.30 -5.71
C ILE A 16 1.02 -4.36 -5.81
N ILE A 17 0.04 -4.67 -6.66
CA ILE A 17 -1.18 -3.85 -6.81
C ILE A 17 -1.96 -3.79 -5.49
N ILE A 18 -2.16 -4.91 -4.81
CA ILE A 18 -2.83 -4.93 -3.51
C ILE A 18 -2.07 -4.08 -2.49
N MET A 19 -0.73 -4.14 -2.48
CA MET A 19 0.10 -3.37 -1.57
C MET A 19 -0.04 -1.86 -1.81
N PHE A 20 -0.11 -1.43 -3.07
CA PHE A 20 -0.38 -0.03 -3.43
C PHE A 20 -1.77 0.41 -2.98
N ILE A 21 -2.81 -0.39 -3.23
CA ILE A 21 -4.18 -0.07 -2.80
C ILE A 21 -4.24 0.04 -1.28
N ALA A 22 -3.66 -0.92 -0.57
CA ALA A 22 -3.61 -0.90 0.89
C ALA A 22 -2.86 0.32 1.44
N GLY A 23 -1.73 0.70 0.83
CA GLY A 23 -0.98 1.89 1.23
C GLY A 23 -1.76 3.19 1.01
N ILE A 24 -2.44 3.33 -0.14
CA ILE A 24 -3.28 4.50 -0.43
C ILE A 24 -4.46 4.55 0.55
N LEU A 25 -5.08 3.41 0.83
CA LEU A 25 -6.19 3.30 1.77
C LEU A 25 -5.74 3.68 3.19
N ASP A 26 -4.58 3.20 3.62
CA ASP A 26 -4.00 3.51 4.92
C ASP A 26 -3.72 5.01 5.06
N ILE A 27 -3.16 5.67 4.03
CA ILE A 27 -2.97 7.14 4.03
C ILE A 27 -4.32 7.87 4.12
N LYS A 28 -5.32 7.45 3.34
CA LYS A 28 -6.62 8.14 3.28
C LYS A 28 -7.39 8.08 4.60
N TYR A 29 -7.27 6.99 5.36
CA TYR A 29 -8.01 6.81 6.63
C TYR A 29 -7.11 6.96 7.85
N GLU A 30 -5.97 7.65 7.71
CA GLU A 30 -5.01 7.89 8.80
C GLU A 30 -4.61 6.61 9.55
N GLY A 31 -4.37 5.55 8.79
CA GLY A 31 -4.07 4.21 9.27
C GLY A 31 -2.68 4.07 9.91
N LEU A 32 -2.27 2.82 10.16
CA LEU A 32 -1.06 2.54 10.94
C LEU A 32 0.21 3.05 10.26
N PHE A 33 0.33 2.90 8.94
CA PHE A 33 1.49 3.41 8.22
C PHE A 33 1.48 4.93 8.15
N PHE A 34 0.31 5.55 7.98
CA PHE A 34 0.18 7.01 8.02
C PHE A 34 0.64 7.59 9.36
N GLN A 35 0.21 7.00 10.47
CA GLN A 35 0.59 7.45 11.82
C GLN A 35 2.09 7.28 12.12
N LEU A 36 2.75 6.33 11.45
CA LEU A 36 4.20 6.14 11.55
C LEU A 36 5.00 7.15 10.71
N LEU A 37 4.36 7.90 9.81
CA LEU A 37 5.04 8.94 9.04
C LEU A 37 5.44 10.10 9.95
N PRO A 38 6.46 10.89 9.59
CA PRO A 38 6.76 12.13 10.27
C PRO A 38 5.60 13.12 10.20
N GLU A 39 5.42 13.92 11.25
CA GLU A 39 4.32 14.89 11.38
C GLU A 39 4.24 15.86 10.19
N SER A 40 5.38 16.30 9.65
CA SER A 40 5.43 17.15 8.45
C SER A 40 4.81 16.49 7.21
N VAL A 41 5.00 15.18 7.07
CA VAL A 41 4.48 14.38 5.95
C VAL A 41 3.00 14.09 6.17
N GLN A 42 2.59 13.78 7.40
CA GLN A 42 1.18 13.61 7.75
C GLN A 42 0.38 14.88 7.44
N ASN A 43 0.86 16.04 7.90
CA ASN A 43 0.21 17.33 7.65
C ASN A 43 0.11 17.66 6.16
N TYR A 44 1.16 17.38 5.39
CA TYR A 44 1.14 17.54 3.93
C TYR A 44 0.09 16.65 3.27
N LEU A 45 0.03 15.37 3.64
CA LEU A 45 -0.90 14.41 3.06
C LEU A 45 -2.34 14.66 3.49
N ALA A 46 -2.60 15.04 4.74
CA ALA A 46 -3.92 15.44 5.25
C ALA A 46 -4.45 16.73 4.63
N THR A 47 -3.57 17.53 4.01
CA THR A 47 -3.99 18.68 3.21
C THR A 47 -4.44 18.27 1.80
N ILE A 48 -3.97 17.13 1.29
CA ILE A 48 -4.20 16.66 -0.08
C ILE A 48 -5.36 15.65 -0.16
N PHE A 49 -5.49 14.78 0.83
CA PHE A 49 -6.53 13.75 0.96
C PHE A 49 -7.67 14.21 1.85
#